data_AF-A0A2G9R6W3-F1
#
_entry.id   AF-A0A2G9R6W3-F1
#
_cell.length_a   1.000
_cell.length_b   1.000
_cell.length_c   1.000
_cell.angle_alpha   90.00
_cell.angle_beta   90.00
_cell.angle_gamma   90.00
#
_symmetry.space_group_name_H-M   'P 1'
#
loop_
_entity.id
_entity.type
_entity.pdbx_description
1 polymer ?
#
loop_
_entity_poly.entity_id
_entity_poly.type
_entity_poly.pdbx_seq_one_letter_code
_entity_poly.pdbx_strand_id
1 'polypeptide(L)'
;MWLYVSGASVMSECMARASMHALPGAYIPQCDENGDYKSEQCWRSTGYCWCAYKNGTEIPGTRSRAKIDCKHIQDNLIEEYDMQYALPLN
;
A
#
# COMPACT_ATOMS: atom_id res chain seq x y z
N MET A 1 -40.65 1.29 -6.99
CA MET A 1 -40.10 -0.01 -7.44
C MET A 1 -39.29 0.23 -8.70
N TRP A 2 -38.04 0.65 -8.60
CA TRP A 2 -36.82 -0.20 -8.43
C TRP A 2 -36.09 -0.20 -9.80
N LEU A 3 -34.80 0.11 -9.97
CA LEU A 3 -33.66 0.25 -9.07
C LEU A 3 -32.60 1.16 -9.71
N TYR A 4 -31.91 1.92 -8.84
CA TYR A 4 -30.63 2.56 -9.12
C TYR A 4 -29.63 1.54 -9.68
N VAL A 5 -29.05 1.81 -10.85
CA VAL A 5 -27.76 1.23 -11.21
C VAL A 5 -26.69 2.22 -10.74
N SER A 6 -26.40 2.21 -9.45
CA SER A 6 -25.20 2.86 -8.91
C SER A 6 -24.04 1.86 -9.00
N GLY A 7 -23.66 1.53 -10.23
CA GLY A 7 -22.61 0.56 -10.54
C GLY A 7 -21.36 1.20 -11.10
N ALA A 8 -20.94 2.36 -10.58
CA ALA A 8 -19.58 2.84 -10.84
C ALA A 8 -18.67 2.19 -9.79
N SER A 9 -17.95 1.13 -10.18
CA SER A 9 -16.82 0.64 -9.39
C SER A 9 -15.86 1.81 -9.20
N VAL A 10 -15.79 2.35 -7.98
CA VAL A 10 -14.78 3.36 -7.63
C VAL A 10 -13.44 2.69 -7.85
N MET A 11 -12.76 3.02 -8.95
CA MET A 11 -11.40 2.55 -9.19
C MET A 11 -10.54 3.23 -8.14
N SER A 12 -10.01 2.44 -7.20
CA SER A 12 -9.10 2.97 -6.20
C SER A 12 -7.87 3.59 -6.86
N GLU A 13 -7.18 4.47 -6.15
CA GLU A 13 -5.96 5.10 -6.67
C GLU A 13 -4.92 4.06 -7.11
N CYS A 14 -4.75 2.99 -6.31
CA CYS A 14 -3.84 1.91 -6.66
C CYS A 14 -4.27 1.21 -7.95
N MET A 15 -5.54 0.81 -8.07
CA MET A 15 -6.05 0.09 -9.23
C MET A 15 -6.01 0.95 -10.50
N ALA A 16 -6.30 2.24 -10.39
CA ALA A 16 -6.17 3.19 -11.48
C ALA A 16 -4.72 3.29 -11.96
N ARG A 17 -3.75 3.39 -11.06
CA ARG A 17 -2.32 3.44 -11.42
C ARG A 17 -1.80 2.11 -11.98
N ALA A 18 -2.28 0.98 -11.44
CA ALA A 18 -1.90 -0.35 -11.93
C ALA A 18 -2.45 -0.67 -13.32
N SER A 19 -3.61 -0.09 -13.68
CA SER A 19 -4.25 -0.27 -15.00
C SER A 19 -3.76 0.73 -16.06
N MET A 20 -3.03 1.77 -15.68
CA MET A 20 -2.39 2.67 -16.64
C MET A 20 -1.29 1.94 -17.40
N HIS A 21 -1.25 2.13 -18.73
CA HIS A 21 -0.17 1.64 -19.58
C HIS A 21 1.17 2.25 -19.15
N ALA A 22 1.83 1.57 -18.23
CA ALA A 22 3.12 1.97 -17.71
C ALA A 22 4.19 1.73 -18.79
N LEU A 23 5.10 2.69 -18.96
CA LEU A 23 6.25 2.52 -19.84
C LEU A 23 7.03 1.26 -19.45
N PRO A 24 7.69 0.57 -20.41
CA PRO A 24 8.57 -0.54 -20.08
C PRO A 24 9.58 -0.15 -19.00
N GLY A 25 9.62 -0.92 -17.92
CA GLY A 25 10.50 -0.67 -16.78
C GLY A 25 9.95 0.30 -15.73
N ALA A 26 8.78 0.92 -15.95
CA ALA A 26 8.11 1.71 -14.93
C ALA A 26 7.64 0.84 -13.76
N TYR A 27 7.47 1.48 -12.60
CA TYR A 27 6.90 0.84 -11.43
C TYR A 27 5.38 0.68 -11.60
N ILE A 28 4.90 -0.54 -11.38
CA ILE A 28 3.47 -0.87 -11.38
C ILE A 28 3.10 -1.21 -9.93
N PRO A 29 2.21 -0.43 -9.28
CA PRO A 29 1.83 -0.69 -7.90
C PRO A 29 1.02 -1.98 -7.79
N GLN A 30 1.19 -2.67 -6.67
CA GLN A 30 0.43 -3.88 -6.34
C GLN A 30 -0.70 -3.53 -5.36
N CYS A 31 -1.93 -3.88 -5.74
CA CYS A 31 -3.13 -3.55 -4.96
C CYS A 31 -3.72 -4.81 -4.30
N ASP A 32 -4.35 -4.65 -3.14
CA ASP A 32 -5.14 -5.69 -2.50
C ASP A 32 -6.57 -5.77 -3.08
N GLU A 33 -7.40 -6.65 -2.53
CA GLU A 33 -8.79 -6.84 -2.96
C GLU A 33 -9.69 -5.63 -2.65
N ASN A 34 -9.32 -4.82 -1.66
CA ASN A 34 -10.03 -3.58 -1.30
C ASN A 34 -9.64 -2.41 -2.22
N GLY A 35 -8.58 -2.58 -3.01
CA GLY A 35 -8.00 -1.52 -3.82
C GLY A 35 -6.98 -0.65 -3.06
N ASP A 36 -6.60 -1.02 -1.85
CA ASP A 36 -5.49 -0.40 -1.15
C ASP A 36 -4.16 -0.89 -1.70
N TYR A 37 -3.08 -0.16 -1.43
CA TYR A 37 -1.75 -0.64 -1.74
C TYR A 37 -1.39 -1.81 -0.82
N LYS A 38 -0.87 -2.89 -1.40
CA LYS A 38 -0.29 -3.99 -0.62
C LYS A 38 0.84 -3.47 0.27
N SER A 39 0.96 -4.08 1.44
CA SER A 39 2.02 -3.76 2.40
C SER A 39 3.42 -4.01 1.85
N GLU A 40 3.59 -5.00 0.97
CA GLU A 40 4.80 -5.21 0.19
C GLU A 40 4.60 -4.70 -1.24
N GLN A 41 5.47 -3.78 -1.67
CA GLN A 41 5.53 -3.28 -3.04
C GLN A 41 6.86 -3.69 -3.67
N CYS A 42 6.83 -4.12 -4.92
CA CYS A 42 8.01 -4.57 -5.64
C CYS A 42 8.11 -3.94 -7.02
N TRP A 43 9.21 -3.25 -7.28
CA TRP A 43 9.58 -2.76 -8.59
C TRP A 43 10.41 -3.81 -9.34
N ARG A 44 9.71 -4.71 -10.04
CA ARG A 44 10.31 -5.84 -10.77
C ARG A 44 11.44 -5.45 -11.72
N SER A 45 11.35 -4.28 -12.37
CA SER A 45 12.39 -3.83 -13.32
C SER A 45 13.71 -3.49 -12.66
N THR A 46 13.70 -3.09 -11.38
CA THR A 46 14.93 -2.72 -10.64
C THR A 46 15.33 -3.78 -9.61
N GLY A 47 14.40 -4.70 -9.29
CA GLY A 47 14.58 -5.75 -8.29
C GLY A 47 14.47 -5.24 -6.85
N TYR A 48 14.03 -4.00 -6.63
CA TYR A 48 13.79 -3.48 -5.28
C TYR A 48 12.35 -3.74 -4.85
N CYS A 49 12.19 -4.15 -3.59
CA CYS A 49 10.94 -4.19 -2.87
C CYS A 49 11.03 -3.27 -1.64
N TRP A 50 9.89 -2.79 -1.16
CA TRP A 50 9.79 -1.97 0.04
C TRP A 50 8.44 -2.22 0.71
N CYS A 51 8.34 -1.82 1.97
CA CYS A 51 7.07 -1.82 2.67
C CYS A 51 6.35 -0.50 2.41
N ALA A 52 5.06 -0.55 2.14
CA ALA A 52 4.23 0.61 1.87
C ALA A 52 3.04 0.66 2.84
N TYR A 53 2.57 1.86 3.14
CA TYR A 53 1.29 2.06 3.82
C TYR A 53 0.12 1.80 2.85
N LYS A 54 -1.10 1.68 3.38
CA LYS A 54 -2.31 1.46 2.56
C LYS A 54 -2.55 2.55 1.51
N ASN A 55 -2.06 3.77 1.75
CA ASN A 55 -2.11 4.89 0.80
C ASN A 55 -1.03 4.84 -0.30
N GLY A 56 -0.12 3.87 -0.25
CA GLY A 56 0.97 3.69 -1.23
C GLY A 56 2.27 4.41 -0.90
N THR A 57 2.34 5.14 0.22
CA THR A 57 3.57 5.77 0.68
C THR A 57 4.58 4.70 1.11
N GLU A 58 5.81 4.80 0.64
CA GLU A 58 6.92 3.94 1.06
C GLU A 58 7.30 4.22 2.53
N ILE A 59 7.48 3.15 3.31
CA ILE A 59 8.02 3.22 4.66
C ILE A 59 9.54 3.43 4.53
N PRO A 60 10.10 4.53 5.07
CA PRO A 60 11.52 4.83 4.96
C PRO A 60 12.39 3.69 5.52
N GLY A 61 13.51 3.41 4.84
CA GLY A 61 14.47 2.38 5.29
C GLY A 61 14.07 0.93 4.99
N THR A 62 12.90 0.68 4.39
CA THR A 62 12.45 -0.68 4.07
C THR A 62 12.82 -1.14 2.65
N ARG A 63 13.35 -0.24 1.82
CA ARG A 63 13.71 -0.56 0.44
C ARG A 63 14.93 -1.46 0.34
N SER A 64 14.73 -2.67 -0.15
CA SER A 64 15.74 -3.71 -0.24
C SER A 64 15.54 -4.58 -1.47
N ARG A 65 16.59 -5.30 -1.90
CA ARG A 65 16.48 -6.39 -2.88
C ARG A 65 16.23 -7.75 -2.23
N ALA A 66 16.35 -7.82 -0.91
CA ALA A 66 16.07 -9.00 -0.12
C ALA A 66 14.59 -9.06 0.26
N LYS A 67 14.12 -10.25 0.64
CA LYS A 67 12.80 -10.43 1.24
C LYS A 67 12.75 -9.69 2.58
N ILE A 68 11.78 -8.79 2.74
CA ILE A 68 11.55 -8.01 3.95
C ILE A 68 10.18 -8.38 4.54
N ASP A 69 10.08 -8.44 5.87
CA ASP A 69 8.81 -8.76 6.53
C ASP A 69 8.02 -7.48 6.85
N CYS A 70 7.15 -7.08 5.93
CA CYS A 70 6.37 -5.86 6.08
C CYS A 70 5.27 -5.95 7.14
N LYS A 71 4.91 -7.14 7.63
CA LYS A 71 3.89 -7.27 8.68
C LYS A 71 4.42 -6.74 10.00
N HIS A 72 5.56 -7.31 10.44
CA HIS A 72 6.21 -6.88 11.67
C HIS A 72 6.62 -5.40 11.65
N ILE A 73 7.00 -4.86 10.49
CA ILE A 73 7.35 -3.44 10.36
C ILE A 73 6.12 -2.56 10.55
N GLN A 74 4.98 -2.90 9.93
CA GLN A 74 3.75 -2.12 10.10
C GLN A 74 3.23 -2.20 11.53
N ASP A 75 3.33 -3.35 12.18
CA ASP A 75 2.93 -3.52 13.58
C ASP A 75 3.80 -2.66 14.52
N ASN A 76 5.13 -2.65 14.33
CA ASN A 76 6.04 -1.80 15.10
C ASN A 76 5.75 -0.29 14.91
N LEU A 77 5.31 0.13 13.71
CA LEU A 77 4.93 1.52 13.45
C LEU A 77 3.59 1.89 14.11
N ILE A 78 2.66 0.93 14.19
CA ILE A 78 1.43 1.10 14.94
C ILE A 78 1.76 1.18 16.43
N GLU A 79 2.67 0.35 16.95
CA GLU A 79 3.14 0.44 18.33
C GLU A 79 3.85 1.77 18.63
N GLU A 80 4.68 2.26 17.71
CA GLU A 80 5.30 3.60 17.82
C GLU A 80 4.24 4.71 17.84
N TYR A 81 3.21 4.59 17.01
CA TYR A 81 2.10 5.54 16.97
C TYR A 81 1.21 5.45 18.22
N ASP A 82 0.87 4.25 18.70
CA ASP A 82 0.02 4.04 19.87
C ASP A 82 0.74 4.47 21.16
N MET A 83 2.05 4.27 21.25
CA MET A 83 2.87 4.76 22.36
C MET A 83 3.01 6.29 22.35
N GLN A 84 2.94 6.92 21.17
CA GLN A 84 2.99 8.38 21.04
C GLN A 84 1.62 9.05 21.26
N TYR A 85 0.51 8.33 21.10
CA TYR A 85 -0.86 8.83 21.28
C TYR A 85 -1.60 8.22 22.47
N ALA A 86 -0.95 7.40 23.30
CA ALA A 86 -1.47 6.96 24.59
C ALA A 86 -1.76 8.19 25.46
N LEU A 87 -3.01 8.67 25.39
CA LEU A 87 -3.50 9.71 26.29
C LEU A 87 -3.40 9.15 27.71
N PRO A 88 -2.79 9.87 28.67
CA PRO A 88 -2.92 9.48 30.06
C PRO A 88 -4.42 9.51 30.38
N LEU A 89 -4.97 8.34 30.73
CA LEU A 89 -6.32 8.25 31.28
C LEU A 89 -6.30 9.02 32.60
N ASN A 90 -6.90 10.21 32.62
CA ASN A 90 -7.21 10.94 33.84
C ASN A 90 -8.62 11.50 33.76
#